data_AF-A0A812VQE4-F1
#
_entry.id   AF-A0A812VQE4-F1
#
_cell.length_a   1.000
_cell.length_b   1.000
_cell.length_c   1.000
_cell.angle_alpha   90.00
_cell.angle_beta   90.00
_cell.angle_gamma   90.00
#
_symmetry.space_group_name_H-M   'P 1'
#
loop_
_entity.id
_entity.type
_entity.pdbx_description
1 polymer ?
#
loop_
_entity_poly.entity_id
_entity_poly.type
_entity_poly.pdbx_seq_one_letter_code
_entity_poly.pdbx_strand_id
1 'polypeptide(L)'
;EILGYNTIFGPFASSSTSVYEICATNPAVHVASELWDYALGEWALGYNQANPDKALEFVKTLDYAGTDGMYIFPKTYEPYYQDTGKSIEFYKGMNASWGDWKPYFSSISDFNPDTFTDCNTGAIATETTINNYLSVTQDNAAIVNVNGLRKWICHDQDKWWLAPACRNSPLSCVPMITNSFWSYNPSRQKATVYNIAMAIANT
;
A
#
# COMPACT_ATOMS: atom_id res chain seq x y z
N GLU A 1 15.41 17.69 -19.47
CA GLU A 1 13.97 17.99 -19.45
C GLU A 1 13.22 16.67 -19.59
N ILE A 2 12.71 16.12 -18.48
CA ILE A 2 11.80 14.97 -18.46
C ILE A 2 10.71 15.33 -17.46
N LEU A 3 9.50 15.47 -17.98
CA LEU A 3 8.24 15.67 -17.27
C LEU A 3 7.64 14.29 -16.94
N GLY A 4 7.05 14.13 -15.75
CA GLY A 4 6.06 13.09 -15.46
C GLY A 4 6.40 12.16 -14.30
N TYR A 5 5.65 12.30 -13.21
CA TYR A 5 5.57 11.33 -12.11
C TYR A 5 4.95 10.01 -12.58
N ASN A 6 5.57 8.89 -12.20
CA ASN A 6 4.94 7.59 -11.98
C ASN A 6 5.99 6.74 -11.25
N THR A 7 5.66 6.30 -10.04
CA THR A 7 6.51 5.50 -9.15
C THR A 7 7.20 4.34 -9.87
N ILE A 8 8.51 4.47 -10.06
CA ILE A 8 9.39 3.38 -10.49
C ILE A 8 10.09 2.89 -9.22
N PHE A 9 9.93 1.60 -8.92
CA PHE A 9 10.77 0.87 -7.97
C PHE A 9 12.25 1.22 -8.20
N GLY A 10 12.91 1.83 -7.21
CA GLY A 10 14.34 2.16 -7.26
C GLY A 10 14.96 2.20 -5.86
N PRO A 11 16.22 1.77 -5.71
CA PRO A 11 16.85 1.42 -4.44
C PRO A 11 17.26 2.65 -3.63
N PHE A 12 17.38 2.50 -2.32
CA PHE A 12 18.15 3.32 -1.37
C PHE A 12 18.94 4.49 -1.98
N ALA A 13 18.61 5.72 -1.60
CA ALA A 13 19.52 6.85 -1.77
C ALA A 13 19.43 7.85 -0.61
N SER A 14 20.26 7.65 0.42
CA SER A 14 20.69 8.76 1.29
C SER A 14 21.91 9.42 0.63
N SER A 15 21.68 10.31 -0.33
CA SER A 15 22.79 11.07 -0.95
C SER A 15 22.39 12.44 -1.49
N SER A 16 21.37 13.09 -0.91
CA SER A 16 21.12 14.50 -1.24
C SER A 16 22.04 15.39 -0.42
N THR A 17 23.13 15.84 -1.03
CA THR A 17 24.05 16.84 -0.47
C THR A 17 23.35 18.13 -0.05
N SER A 18 22.22 18.47 -0.69
CA SER A 18 21.44 19.67 -0.39
C SER A 18 20.73 19.64 0.98
N VAL A 19 20.41 18.46 1.51
CA VAL A 19 19.75 18.31 2.83
C VAL A 19 20.70 18.64 3.97
N TYR A 20 21.94 18.14 3.88
CA TYR A 20 22.97 18.39 4.87
C TYR A 20 23.40 19.86 4.88
N GLU A 21 23.49 20.50 3.71
CA GLU A 21 23.89 21.91 3.58
C GLU A 21 22.86 22.86 4.22
N ILE A 22 21.56 22.60 4.03
CA ILE A 22 20.48 23.39 4.66
C ILE A 22 20.50 23.26 6.18
N CYS A 23 20.64 22.03 6.71
CA CYS A 23 20.69 21.79 8.16
C CYS A 23 21.94 22.37 8.82
N ALA A 24 23.06 22.45 8.08
CA ALA A 24 24.34 22.94 8.61
C ALA A 24 24.46 24.47 8.62
N THR A 25 23.71 25.18 7.77
CA THR A 25 23.91 26.63 7.53
C THR A 25 22.83 27.52 8.13
N ASN A 26 21.64 26.98 8.47
CA ASN A 26 20.56 27.79 9.04
C ASN A 26 19.93 27.11 10.28
N PRO A 27 20.23 27.59 11.50
CA PRO A 27 19.74 27.00 12.75
C PRO A 27 18.23 27.23 12.99
N ALA A 28 17.55 28.02 12.15
CA ALA A 28 16.11 28.25 12.21
C ALA A 28 15.31 27.26 11.34
N VAL A 29 15.96 26.33 10.64
CA VAL A 29 15.27 25.34 9.81
C VAL A 29 14.80 24.17 10.68
N HIS A 30 13.49 23.95 10.70
CA HIS A 30 12.87 22.77 11.28
C HIS A 30 12.63 21.73 10.19
N VAL A 31 13.16 20.53 10.38
CA VAL A 31 12.95 19.41 9.46
C VAL A 31 11.80 18.55 9.98
N ALA A 32 10.84 18.27 9.10
CA ALA A 32 9.81 17.27 9.33
C ALA A 32 10.08 16.05 8.45
N SER A 33 10.33 14.90 9.09
CA SER A 33 10.47 13.60 8.45
C SER A 33 9.13 12.85 8.50
N GLU A 34 8.93 11.87 7.60
CA GLU A 34 7.70 11.05 7.54
C GLU A 34 6.41 11.85 7.23
N LEU A 35 6.55 12.96 6.48
CA LEU A 35 5.39 13.67 5.94
C LEU A 35 4.91 12.98 4.66
N TRP A 36 3.90 12.14 4.82
CA TRP A 36 3.21 11.49 3.70
C TRP A 36 2.39 12.50 2.89
N ASP A 37 2.22 12.24 1.59
CA ASP A 37 1.58 13.16 0.64
C ASP A 37 0.22 13.69 1.12
N TYR A 38 -0.55 12.87 1.86
CA TYR A 38 -1.84 13.27 2.42
C TYR A 38 -1.72 14.31 3.56
N ALA A 39 -0.64 14.26 4.35
CA ALA A 39 -0.36 15.21 5.43
C ALA A 39 0.06 16.57 4.87
N LEU A 40 0.81 16.58 3.76
CA LEU A 40 1.22 17.79 3.04
C LEU A 40 0.11 18.39 2.16
N GLY A 41 -0.84 17.56 1.72
CA GLY A 41 -2.00 17.98 0.94
C GLY A 41 -3.06 18.64 1.81
N GLU A 42 -4.14 17.92 2.11
CA GLU A 42 -5.34 18.52 2.70
C GLU A 42 -5.12 19.09 4.10
N TRP A 43 -4.33 18.40 4.93
CA TRP A 43 -4.20 18.77 6.34
C TRP A 43 -3.28 19.98 6.54
N ALA A 44 -2.07 19.96 5.97
CA ALA A 44 -1.15 21.10 6.06
C ALA A 44 -1.69 22.35 5.36
N LEU A 45 -2.32 22.22 4.19
CA LEU A 45 -2.94 23.35 3.51
C LEU A 45 -4.08 23.95 4.33
N GLY A 46 -4.95 23.11 4.89
CA GLY A 46 -6.05 23.56 5.76
C GLY A 46 -5.55 24.23 7.03
N TYR A 47 -4.55 23.64 7.70
CA TYR A 47 -3.94 24.21 8.89
C TYR A 47 -3.27 25.56 8.62
N ASN A 48 -2.50 25.68 7.53
CA ASN A 48 -1.82 26.91 7.16
C ASN A 48 -2.80 28.04 6.79
N GLN A 49 -3.89 27.71 6.10
CA GLN A 49 -4.95 28.68 5.81
C GLN A 49 -5.63 29.17 7.10
N ALA A 50 -5.85 28.29 8.07
CA ALA A 50 -6.48 28.62 9.34
C ALA A 50 -5.54 29.34 10.33
N ASN A 51 -4.22 29.19 10.18
CA ASN A 51 -3.20 29.71 11.10
C ASN A 51 -2.05 30.39 10.33
N PRO A 52 -2.31 31.48 9.60
CA PRO A 52 -1.30 32.10 8.74
C PRO A 52 -0.08 32.63 9.51
N ASP A 53 -0.25 33.00 10.78
CA ASP A 53 0.82 33.45 11.69
C ASP A 53 1.72 32.32 12.19
N LYS A 54 1.27 31.06 12.06
CA LYS A 54 2.01 29.85 12.48
C LYS A 54 2.41 28.97 11.31
N ALA A 55 1.96 29.29 10.10
CA ALA A 55 2.28 28.55 8.90
C ALA A 55 3.80 28.62 8.66
N LEU A 56 4.45 27.47 8.57
CA LEU A 56 5.86 27.40 8.24
C LEU A 56 6.02 27.62 6.74
N GLU A 57 7.01 28.45 6.37
CA GLU A 57 7.38 28.61 4.97
C GLU A 57 7.91 27.27 4.44
N PHE A 58 7.31 26.79 3.36
CA PHE A 58 7.82 25.63 2.65
C PHE A 58 9.11 26.03 1.91
N VAL A 59 10.26 25.64 2.47
CA VAL A 59 11.57 25.99 1.89
C VAL A 59 11.93 25.05 0.74
N LYS A 60 11.85 23.73 0.96
CA LYS A 60 12.17 22.70 -0.04
C LYS A 60 11.73 21.31 0.43
N THR A 61 11.46 20.40 -0.49
CA THR A 61 11.44 18.95 -0.22
C THR A 61 12.85 18.43 0.00
N LEU A 62 13.03 17.60 1.01
CA LEU A 62 14.17 16.70 1.06
C LEU A 62 13.87 15.60 0.04
N ASP A 63 14.74 15.39 -0.95
CA ASP A 63 14.55 14.43 -2.06
C ASP A 63 14.59 12.95 -1.59
N TYR A 64 13.90 12.63 -0.50
CA TYR A 64 13.76 11.31 0.09
C TYR A 64 12.33 10.82 -0.13
N ALA A 65 12.21 9.61 -0.69
CA ALA A 65 10.94 8.92 -0.80
C ALA A 65 10.91 7.79 0.24
N GLY A 66 9.92 7.82 1.13
CA GLY A 66 9.58 6.68 1.96
C GLY A 66 8.93 5.58 1.11
N THR A 67 9.23 4.32 1.40
CA THR A 67 8.59 3.18 0.72
C THR A 67 7.98 2.24 1.74
N ASP A 68 6.69 1.95 1.61
CA ASP A 68 6.06 0.87 2.38
C ASP A 68 6.51 -0.49 1.83
N GLY A 69 6.90 -1.37 2.75
CA GLY A 69 7.26 -2.76 2.47
C GLY A 69 6.28 -3.75 3.11
N MET A 70 6.26 -4.98 2.60
CA MET A 70 5.59 -6.10 3.24
C MET A 70 6.63 -6.94 3.96
N TYR A 71 6.37 -7.27 5.23
CA TYR A 71 7.21 -8.20 5.98
C TYR A 71 6.68 -9.62 5.78
N ILE A 72 7.52 -10.53 5.27
CA ILE A 72 7.22 -11.96 5.22
C ILE A 72 7.99 -12.64 6.35
N PHE A 73 7.29 -13.42 7.17
CA PHE A 73 7.93 -14.09 8.29
C PHE A 73 8.97 -15.12 7.81
N PRO A 74 10.13 -15.24 8.48
CA PRO A 74 11.15 -16.26 8.17
C PRO A 74 10.61 -17.68 8.12
N LYS A 75 9.65 -18.00 9.00
CA LYS A 75 8.96 -19.31 9.01
C LYS A 75 8.23 -19.66 7.71
N THR A 76 8.01 -18.67 6.83
CA THR A 76 7.28 -18.81 5.58
C THR A 76 8.20 -18.79 4.37
N TYR A 77 9.14 -17.83 4.28
CA TYR A 77 10.01 -17.75 3.09
C TYR A 77 11.14 -18.79 3.10
N GLU A 78 11.67 -19.15 4.28
CA GLU A 78 12.81 -20.06 4.36
C GLU A 78 12.44 -21.46 3.86
N PRO A 79 11.33 -22.09 4.30
CA PRO A 79 10.98 -23.42 3.79
C PRO A 79 10.66 -23.40 2.29
N TYR A 80 10.01 -22.35 1.78
CA TYR A 80 9.75 -22.23 0.34
C TYR A 80 11.05 -22.12 -0.47
N TYR A 81 12.03 -21.37 0.03
CA TYR A 81 13.34 -21.27 -0.61
C TYR A 81 14.08 -22.61 -0.60
N GLN A 82 14.07 -23.32 0.53
CA GLN A 82 14.71 -24.64 0.65
C GLN A 82 14.08 -25.68 -0.30
N ASP A 83 12.74 -25.67 -0.43
CA ASP A 83 12.02 -26.65 -1.25
C ASP A 83 12.08 -26.35 -2.76
N THR A 84 12.20 -25.08 -3.14
CA THR A 84 12.03 -24.65 -4.55
C THR A 84 13.22 -23.92 -5.17
N GLY A 85 14.17 -23.44 -4.35
CA GLY A 85 15.25 -22.54 -4.76
C GLY A 85 14.79 -21.14 -5.16
N LYS A 86 13.52 -20.77 -4.91
CA LYS A 86 12.94 -19.47 -5.26
C LYS A 86 12.70 -18.62 -4.02
N SER A 87 12.95 -17.32 -4.09
CA SER A 87 12.61 -16.37 -3.00
C SER A 87 11.25 -15.71 -3.25
N ILE A 88 10.47 -15.55 -2.19
CA ILE A 88 9.22 -14.77 -2.15
C ILE A 88 9.40 -13.42 -1.46
N GLU A 89 10.61 -13.08 -1.01
CA GLU A 89 10.91 -11.80 -0.36
C GLU A 89 10.75 -10.62 -1.34
N PHE A 90 10.79 -10.90 -2.64
CA PHE A 90 10.45 -9.95 -3.68
C PHE A 90 9.04 -10.25 -4.21
N TYR A 91 8.14 -9.26 -4.13
CA TYR A 91 6.72 -9.41 -4.52
C TYR A 91 6.51 -9.99 -5.93
N LYS A 92 7.43 -9.73 -6.89
CA LYS A 92 7.37 -10.34 -8.23
C LYS A 92 7.51 -11.87 -8.20
N GLY A 93 8.27 -12.40 -7.24
CA GLY A 93 8.41 -13.84 -7.00
C GLY A 93 7.11 -14.51 -6.54
N MET A 94 6.10 -13.74 -6.12
CA MET A 94 4.80 -14.24 -5.67
C MET A 94 3.74 -14.32 -6.79
N ASN A 95 4.12 -14.18 -8.05
CA ASN A 95 3.20 -14.40 -9.17
C ASN A 95 2.62 -15.82 -9.09
N ALA A 96 1.29 -15.93 -9.01
CA ALA A 96 0.56 -17.18 -8.83
C ALA A 96 0.78 -18.18 -9.97
N SER A 97 1.29 -17.75 -11.12
CA SER A 97 1.63 -18.61 -12.27
C SER A 97 3.06 -19.15 -12.23
N TRP A 98 3.92 -18.72 -11.30
CA TRP A 98 5.35 -19.08 -11.26
C TRP A 98 5.71 -20.10 -10.17
N GLY A 99 4.80 -20.35 -9.23
CA GLY A 99 5.01 -21.30 -8.14
C GLY A 99 3.78 -21.41 -7.24
N ASP A 100 3.77 -22.44 -6.39
CA ASP A 100 2.73 -22.63 -5.38
C ASP A 100 3.30 -22.38 -3.98
N TRP A 101 3.19 -21.13 -3.55
CA TRP A 101 3.70 -20.64 -2.26
C TRP A 101 2.60 -20.64 -1.19
N LYS A 102 1.35 -20.91 -1.56
CA LYS A 102 0.19 -20.94 -0.66
C LYS A 102 0.36 -21.88 0.55
N PRO A 103 0.96 -23.09 0.39
CA PRO A 103 1.12 -24.01 1.52
C PRO A 103 2.00 -23.48 2.66
N TYR A 104 2.78 -22.42 2.42
CA TYR A 104 3.71 -21.83 3.39
C TYR A 104 3.09 -20.69 4.21
N PHE A 105 1.85 -20.29 3.90
CA PHE A 105 1.11 -19.24 4.58
C PHE A 105 -0.12 -19.81 5.29
N SER A 106 -0.58 -19.10 6.33
CA SER A 106 -1.87 -19.37 6.95
C SER A 106 -3.02 -19.12 5.97
N SER A 107 -4.13 -19.80 6.16
CA SER A 107 -5.35 -19.52 5.39
C SER A 107 -6.08 -18.31 5.96
N ILE A 108 -6.84 -17.59 5.14
CA ILE A 108 -7.68 -16.48 5.62
C ILE A 108 -8.72 -16.94 6.65
N SER A 109 -9.13 -18.22 6.64
CA SER A 109 -10.03 -18.80 7.62
C SER A 109 -9.43 -18.98 9.01
N ASP A 110 -8.10 -18.85 9.15
CA ASP A 110 -7.42 -18.97 10.44
C ASP A 110 -7.52 -17.68 11.27
N PHE A 111 -8.09 -16.61 10.70
CA PHE A 111 -8.23 -15.29 11.33
C PHE A 111 -9.67 -15.04 11.76
N ASN A 112 -9.85 -14.31 12.85
CA ASN A 112 -11.18 -13.88 13.31
C ASN A 112 -11.62 -12.59 12.56
N PRO A 113 -12.65 -12.62 11.69
CA PRO A 113 -13.08 -11.46 10.91
C PRO A 113 -13.57 -10.29 11.78
N ASP A 114 -14.04 -10.55 13.00
CA ASP A 114 -14.50 -9.53 13.93
C ASP A 114 -13.37 -8.59 14.40
N THR A 115 -12.11 -9.00 14.21
CA THR A 115 -10.93 -8.19 14.53
C THR A 115 -10.55 -7.21 13.42
N PHE A 116 -11.25 -7.26 12.28
CA PHE A 116 -10.95 -6.44 11.12
C PHE A 116 -11.99 -5.33 10.89
N THR A 117 -11.49 -4.22 10.37
CA THR A 117 -12.28 -3.10 9.88
C THR A 117 -12.87 -3.42 8.50
N ASP A 118 -14.09 -2.94 8.23
CA ASP A 118 -14.75 -3.13 6.94
C ASP A 118 -13.97 -2.50 5.77
N CYS A 119 -13.94 -3.20 4.64
CA CYS A 119 -13.36 -2.75 3.37
C CYS A 119 -13.98 -1.47 2.83
N ASN A 120 -15.23 -1.19 3.18
CA ASN A 120 -15.98 -0.07 2.66
C ASN A 120 -16.03 1.12 3.63
N THR A 121 -15.10 1.21 4.57
CA THR A 121 -14.92 2.40 5.40
C THR A 121 -14.47 3.61 4.57
N GLY A 122 -14.87 4.80 5.02
CA GLY A 122 -14.75 6.05 4.23
C GLY A 122 -13.33 6.43 3.81
N ALA A 123 -12.29 5.96 4.49
CA ALA A 123 -10.90 6.30 4.15
C ALA A 123 -10.38 5.59 2.89
N ILE A 124 -10.90 4.39 2.57
CA ILE A 124 -10.37 3.55 1.48
C ILE A 124 -11.38 3.23 0.37
N ALA A 125 -12.66 3.54 0.60
CA ALA A 125 -13.73 3.39 -0.38
C ALA A 125 -14.14 4.73 -1.01
N THR A 126 -13.22 5.72 -1.05
CA THR A 126 -13.47 6.96 -1.77
C THR A 126 -13.47 6.73 -3.29
N GLU A 127 -14.24 7.54 -4.01
CA GLU A 127 -14.24 7.55 -5.48
C GLU A 127 -12.84 7.78 -6.06
N THR A 128 -12.03 8.63 -5.43
CA THR A 128 -10.62 8.87 -5.81
C THR A 128 -9.80 7.59 -5.70
N THR A 129 -9.90 6.87 -4.58
CA THR A 129 -9.19 5.61 -4.37
C THR A 129 -9.59 4.54 -5.38
N ILE A 130 -10.90 4.40 -5.64
CA ILE A 130 -11.44 3.45 -6.61
C ILE A 130 -10.96 3.81 -8.03
N ASN A 131 -11.02 5.09 -8.42
CA ASN A 131 -10.54 5.55 -9.71
C ASN A 131 -9.05 5.28 -9.91
N ASN A 132 -8.22 5.57 -8.89
CA ASN A 132 -6.78 5.31 -8.95
C ASN A 132 -6.46 3.82 -9.08
N TYR A 133 -7.26 2.96 -8.46
CA TYR A 133 -7.11 1.52 -8.64
C TYR A 133 -7.50 1.08 -10.06
N LEU A 134 -8.66 1.51 -10.55
CA LEU A 134 -9.17 1.10 -11.87
C LEU A 134 -8.34 1.65 -13.03
N SER A 135 -7.77 2.85 -12.90
CA SER A 135 -6.90 3.45 -13.93
C SER A 135 -5.63 2.63 -14.15
N VAL A 136 -5.13 1.96 -13.11
CA VAL A 136 -3.93 1.12 -13.15
C VAL A 136 -4.25 -0.33 -13.51
N THR A 137 -5.31 -0.88 -12.94
CA THR A 137 -5.57 -2.33 -12.97
C THR A 137 -6.63 -2.76 -13.97
N GLN A 138 -7.53 -1.86 -14.33
CA GLN A 138 -8.75 -2.13 -15.13
C GLN A 138 -9.66 -3.22 -14.53
N ASP A 139 -9.49 -3.54 -13.25
CA ASP A 139 -10.20 -4.62 -12.58
C ASP A 139 -11.57 -4.16 -12.05
N ASN A 140 -12.50 -4.00 -12.99
CA ASN A 140 -13.88 -3.62 -12.69
C ASN A 140 -14.62 -4.66 -11.83
N ALA A 141 -14.17 -5.92 -11.83
CA ALA A 141 -14.77 -6.99 -11.03
C ALA A 141 -14.47 -6.86 -9.53
N ALA A 142 -13.59 -5.94 -9.13
CA ALA A 142 -13.36 -5.60 -7.72
C ALA A 142 -14.42 -4.64 -7.14
N ILE A 143 -15.31 -4.07 -7.97
CA ILE A 143 -16.20 -2.96 -7.62
C ILE A 143 -17.66 -3.30 -7.88
N VAL A 144 -18.55 -2.87 -6.98
CA VAL A 144 -20.00 -2.95 -7.14
C VAL A 144 -20.64 -1.59 -6.90
N ASN A 145 -21.70 -1.27 -7.65
CA ASN A 145 -22.52 -0.08 -7.43
C ASN A 145 -23.65 -0.39 -6.46
N VAL A 146 -23.72 0.31 -5.33
CA VAL A 146 -24.78 0.17 -4.32
C VAL A 146 -25.35 1.55 -4.04
N ASN A 147 -26.63 1.77 -4.38
CA ASN A 147 -27.32 3.05 -4.20
C ASN A 147 -26.59 4.25 -4.83
N GLY A 148 -26.00 4.05 -6.01
CA GLY A 148 -25.28 5.10 -6.73
C GLY A 148 -23.85 5.38 -6.24
N LEU A 149 -23.36 4.62 -5.24
CA LEU A 149 -21.99 4.70 -4.74
C LEU A 149 -21.20 3.45 -5.15
N ARG A 150 -19.94 3.63 -5.59
CA ARG A 150 -19.05 2.50 -5.86
C ARG A 150 -18.46 1.99 -4.55
N LYS A 151 -18.46 0.66 -4.41
CA LYS A 151 -17.95 -0.05 -3.24
C LYS A 151 -17.03 -1.18 -3.67
N TRP A 152 -16.08 -1.51 -2.81
CA TRP A 152 -15.26 -2.71 -2.96
C TRP A 152 -16.11 -3.95 -2.72
N ILE A 153 -15.90 -4.98 -3.53
CA ILE A 153 -16.41 -6.32 -3.24
C ILE A 153 -15.41 -6.99 -2.30
N CYS A 154 -15.85 -7.28 -1.08
CA CYS A 154 -15.05 -7.99 -0.08
C CYS A 154 -15.72 -9.28 0.40
N HIS A 155 -14.86 -10.21 0.80
CA HIS A 155 -15.19 -11.54 1.29
C HIS A 155 -15.28 -11.54 2.82
N ASP A 156 -15.98 -12.56 3.33
CA ASP A 156 -16.13 -12.86 4.76
C ASP A 156 -16.51 -11.62 5.58
N GLN A 157 -17.79 -11.23 5.47
CA GLN A 157 -18.40 -10.12 6.22
C GLN A 157 -17.77 -8.74 5.91
N ASP A 158 -17.46 -8.49 4.64
CA ASP A 158 -16.87 -7.23 4.14
C ASP A 158 -15.46 -6.93 4.70
N LYS A 159 -14.71 -7.94 5.14
CA LYS A 159 -13.39 -7.75 5.78
C LYS A 159 -12.21 -7.92 4.85
N TRP A 160 -12.31 -8.84 3.89
CA TRP A 160 -11.18 -9.22 3.03
C TRP A 160 -11.38 -8.77 1.60
N TRP A 161 -10.51 -7.88 1.11
CA TRP A 161 -10.40 -7.67 -0.32
C TRP A 161 -9.57 -8.80 -0.94
N LEU A 162 -10.07 -9.42 -2.01
CA LEU A 162 -9.40 -10.54 -2.68
C LEU A 162 -8.82 -10.11 -4.03
N ALA A 163 -7.57 -10.50 -4.31
CA ALA A 163 -6.94 -10.30 -5.61
C ALA A 163 -7.56 -11.21 -6.69
N PRO A 164 -7.56 -10.80 -7.97
CA PRO A 164 -8.15 -11.59 -9.06
C PRO A 164 -7.63 -13.02 -9.13
N ALA A 165 -6.34 -13.21 -8.85
CA ALA A 165 -5.66 -14.50 -8.89
C ALA A 165 -6.25 -15.57 -7.97
N CYS A 166 -7.01 -15.17 -6.94
CA CYS A 166 -7.58 -16.09 -5.95
C CYS A 166 -9.07 -15.84 -5.62
N ARG A 167 -9.75 -14.88 -6.27
CA ARG A 167 -11.19 -14.60 -6.02
C ARG A 167 -12.10 -15.82 -6.17
N ASN A 168 -11.80 -16.70 -7.12
CA ASN A 168 -12.58 -17.91 -7.36
C ASN A 168 -12.30 -19.03 -6.33
N SER A 169 -11.26 -18.87 -5.52
CA SER A 169 -10.91 -19.80 -4.44
C SER A 169 -10.31 -19.02 -3.26
N PRO A 170 -11.14 -18.34 -2.45
CA PRO A 170 -10.67 -17.40 -1.42
C PRO A 170 -9.65 -17.98 -0.43
N LEU A 171 -9.79 -19.26 -0.07
CA LEU A 171 -8.86 -19.95 0.84
C LEU A 171 -7.47 -20.19 0.24
N SER A 172 -7.32 -19.99 -1.07
CA SER A 172 -6.03 -20.02 -1.77
C SER A 172 -5.32 -18.66 -1.78
N CYS A 173 -5.98 -17.60 -1.30
CA CYS A 173 -5.36 -16.31 -1.11
C CYS A 173 -4.45 -16.33 0.11
N VAL A 174 -3.29 -15.67 0.00
CA VAL A 174 -2.44 -15.43 1.14
C VAL A 174 -2.84 -14.17 1.89
N PRO A 175 -2.99 -14.24 3.22
CA PRO A 175 -3.38 -13.10 4.03
C PRO A 175 -2.25 -12.06 4.11
N MET A 176 -2.62 -10.80 3.87
CA MET A 176 -1.87 -9.61 4.23
C MET A 176 -2.72 -8.79 5.19
N ILE A 177 -2.22 -8.58 6.40
CA ILE A 177 -2.88 -7.75 7.40
C ILE A 177 -2.20 -6.38 7.43
N THR A 178 -2.99 -5.33 7.25
CA THR A 178 -2.55 -3.95 7.41
C THR A 178 -3.10 -3.37 8.70
N ASN A 179 -2.49 -2.28 9.17
CA ASN A 179 -3.03 -1.43 10.23
C ASN A 179 -3.33 -0.05 9.63
N SER A 180 -4.46 0.55 9.99
CA SER A 180 -4.88 1.88 9.53
C SER A 180 -4.83 2.04 7.99
N PHE A 181 -5.04 0.94 7.28
CA PHE A 181 -5.01 0.81 5.81
C PHE A 181 -3.69 1.20 5.15
N TRP A 182 -2.58 1.15 5.90
CA TRP A 182 -1.26 1.41 5.34
C TRP A 182 -0.93 0.43 4.21
N SER A 183 -0.36 0.97 3.13
CA SER A 183 -0.07 0.23 1.89
C SER A 183 -1.25 -0.48 1.22
N TYR A 184 -2.50 -0.28 1.68
CA TYR A 184 -3.65 -1.06 1.20
C TYR A 184 -3.87 -0.90 -0.31
N ASN A 185 -3.97 0.33 -0.80
CA ASN A 185 -4.12 0.63 -2.22
C ASN A 185 -2.96 0.14 -3.11
N PRO A 186 -1.69 0.50 -2.83
CA PRO A 186 -0.58 0.03 -3.65
C PRO A 186 -0.44 -1.49 -3.62
N SER A 187 -0.77 -2.15 -2.51
CA SER A 187 -0.75 -3.62 -2.41
C SER A 187 -1.84 -4.26 -3.26
N ARG A 188 -3.07 -3.71 -3.27
CA ARG A 188 -4.14 -4.16 -4.19
C ARG A 188 -3.75 -4.03 -5.66
N GLN A 189 -3.18 -2.88 -6.03
CA GLN A 189 -2.70 -2.63 -7.39
C GLN A 189 -1.61 -3.62 -7.77
N LYS A 190 -0.57 -3.79 -6.92
CA LYS A 190 0.52 -4.74 -7.15
C LYS A 190 -0.01 -6.18 -7.26
N ALA A 191 -0.90 -6.58 -6.35
CA ALA A 191 -1.46 -7.94 -6.37
C ALA A 191 -2.23 -8.20 -7.66
N THR A 192 -2.96 -7.20 -8.16
CA THR A 192 -3.68 -7.29 -9.42
C THR A 192 -2.74 -7.33 -10.63
N VAL A 193 -1.83 -6.36 -10.75
CA VAL A 193 -0.93 -6.23 -11.91
C VAL A 193 0.07 -7.37 -12.02
N TYR A 194 0.58 -7.86 -10.88
CA TYR A 194 1.59 -8.92 -10.84
C TYR A 194 1.02 -10.31 -10.59
N ASN A 195 -0.31 -10.46 -10.67
CA ASN A 195 -0.99 -11.74 -10.51
C ASN A 195 -0.63 -12.45 -9.20
N ILE A 196 -0.64 -11.71 -8.07
CA ILE A 196 -0.35 -12.25 -6.74
C ILE A 196 -1.66 -12.71 -6.10
N ALA A 197 -1.72 -13.96 -5.66
CA ALA A 197 -2.86 -14.54 -4.96
C ALA A 197 -2.92 -14.06 -3.50
N MET A 198 -3.38 -12.82 -3.29
CA MET A 198 -3.39 -12.16 -1.99
C MET A 198 -4.82 -11.79 -1.54
N ALA A 199 -5.08 -11.92 -0.24
CA ALA A 199 -6.22 -11.35 0.44
C ALA A 199 -5.72 -10.28 1.41
N ILE A 200 -6.33 -9.09 1.40
CA ILE A 200 -5.87 -7.97 2.22
C ILE A 200 -7.01 -7.57 3.17
N ALA A 201 -6.71 -7.52 4.47
CA ALA A 201 -7.59 -7.05 5.52
C ALA A 201 -6.89 -5.98 6.36
N ASN A 202 -7.68 -5.17 7.03
CA ASN A 202 -7.18 -4.16 7.95
C ASN A 202 -7.67 -4.43 9.37
N THR A 203 -6.78 -4.36 10.36
CA THR A 203 -7.18 -4.26 11.78
C THR A 203 -7.60 -2.83 12.08
#